data_AF-A0A832IFT8-F1
#
_entry.id   AF-A0A832IFT8-F1
#
_cell.length_a   1.000
_cell.length_b   1.000
_cell.length_c   1.000
_cell.angle_alpha   90.00
_cell.angle_beta   90.00
_cell.angle_gamma   90.00
#
_symmetry.space_group_name_H-M   'P 1'
#
loop_
_entity.id
_entity.type
_entity.pdbx_description
1 polymer ?
#
loop_
_entity_poly.entity_id
_entity_poly.type
_entity_poly.pdbx_seq_one_letter_code
_entity_poly.pdbx_strand_id
1 'polypeptide(L)'
;LYLDEHDLLNQADNFEVISIAAKLILVAAVFQISDGIQVVVLGALRGLQDVKIPTFITFIAYWVIGFPISYFLGKESVYGSVGIWVGLLAGLSASAIMLYLRFHYLTQKLITQQIVK
;
A
#
# COMPACT_ATOMS: atom_id res chain seq x y z
N LEU A 1 24.56 -12.76 -8.07
CA LEU A 1 24.04 -12.63 -6.69
C LEU A 1 25.04 -11.73 -5.97
N TYR A 2 24.69 -10.49 -5.64
CA TYR A 2 25.63 -9.39 -5.33
C TYR A 2 26.08 -9.32 -3.86
N LEU A 3 25.62 -10.23 -3.00
CA LEU A 3 26.02 -10.33 -1.59
C LEU A 3 26.72 -11.68 -1.40
N ASP A 4 28.01 -11.64 -1.09
CA ASP A 4 28.81 -12.82 -0.77
C ASP A 4 29.40 -12.67 0.64
N GLU A 5 28.90 -13.45 1.58
CA GLU A 5 29.30 -13.42 2.99
C GLU A 5 30.75 -13.90 3.21
N HIS A 6 31.32 -14.59 2.21
CA HIS A 6 32.69 -15.09 2.23
C HIS A 6 33.70 -14.13 1.59
N ASP A 7 33.23 -13.02 1.00
CA ASP A 7 34.10 -11.98 0.46
C ASP A 7 34.56 -11.03 1.56
N LEU A 8 35.74 -11.32 2.11
CA LEU A 8 36.37 -10.53 3.18
C LEU A 8 36.76 -9.11 2.73
N LEU A 9 36.83 -8.83 1.42
CA LEU A 9 37.17 -7.49 0.90
C LEU A 9 35.99 -6.52 0.96
N ASN A 10 34.76 -7.01 0.79
CA ASN A 10 33.53 -6.19 0.76
C ASN A 10 32.64 -6.39 2.00
N GLN A 11 33.22 -6.90 3.08
CA GLN A 11 32.48 -7.26 4.30
C GLN A 11 31.75 -6.05 4.93
N ALA A 12 32.36 -4.86 4.88
CA ALA A 12 31.75 -3.62 5.38
C ALA A 12 30.49 -3.23 4.58
N ASP A 13 30.54 -3.31 3.25
CA ASP A 13 29.41 -3.01 2.37
C ASP A 13 28.27 -4.02 2.56
N ASN A 14 28.60 -5.31 2.75
CA ASN A 14 27.62 -6.34 3.07
C ASN A 14 26.88 -6.03 4.39
N PHE A 15 27.60 -5.60 5.44
CA PHE A 15 26.98 -5.20 6.71
C PHE A 15 26.09 -3.97 6.56
N GLU A 16 26.48 -2.99 5.75
CA GLU A 16 25.67 -1.81 5.47
C GLU A 16 24.38 -2.17 4.74
N VAL A 17 24.45 -3.00 3.69
CA VAL A 17 23.28 -3.47 2.94
C VAL A 17 22.34 -4.29 3.83
N ILE A 18 22.87 -5.20 4.67
CA ILE A 18 22.06 -5.99 5.61
C ILE A 18 21.35 -5.07 6.62
N SER A 19 22.03 -4.04 7.14
CA SER A 19 21.44 -3.07 8.07
C SER A 19 20.31 -2.27 7.44
N ILE A 20 20.48 -1.85 6.18
CA ILE A 20 19.45 -1.14 5.41
C ILE A 20 18.27 -2.08 5.12
N ALA A 21 18.54 -3.32 4.68
CA ALA A 21 17.51 -4.32 4.39
C ALA A 21 16.66 -4.65 5.63
N ALA A 22 17.29 -4.83 6.80
CA ALA A 22 16.58 -5.10 8.05
C ALA A 22 15.57 -3.99 8.42
N LYS A 23 15.93 -2.72 8.19
CA LYS A 23 15.01 -1.58 8.41
C LYS A 23 13.85 -1.58 7.41
N LEU A 24 14.11 -1.94 6.16
CA LEU A 24 13.08 -2.00 5.11
C LEU A 24 12.07 -3.14 5.35
N ILE A 25 12.47 -4.25 5.95
CA ILE A 25 11.55 -5.36 6.30
C ILE A 25 10.45 -4.90 7.27
N LEU A 26 10.79 -4.06 8.26
CA LEU A 26 9.79 -3.51 9.19
C LEU A 26 8.76 -2.63 8.46
N VAL A 27 9.22 -1.81 7.51
CA VAL A 27 8.35 -0.99 6.67
C VAL A 27 7.47 -1.88 5.80
N ALA A 28 8.04 -2.92 5.19
CA ALA A 28 7.32 -3.89 4.37
C ALA A 28 6.24 -4.64 5.16
N ALA A 29 6.49 -4.98 6.43
CA ALA A 29 5.52 -5.67 7.28
C ALA A 29 4.23 -4.85 7.48
N VAL A 30 4.35 -3.53 7.72
CA VAL A 30 3.20 -2.63 7.84
C VAL A 30 2.51 -2.47 6.48
N PHE A 31 3.30 -2.37 5.41
CA PHE A 31 2.82 -2.25 4.04
C PHE A 31 1.92 -3.42 3.64
N GLN A 32 2.28 -4.63 4.06
CA GLN A 32 1.56 -5.87 3.73
C GLN A 32 0.13 -5.88 4.28
N ILE A 33 -0.13 -5.27 5.44
CA ILE A 33 -1.48 -5.21 6.04
C ILE A 33 -2.41 -4.38 5.15
N SER A 34 -1.94 -3.20 4.74
CA SER A 34 -2.71 -2.30 3.89
C SER A 34 -2.94 -2.90 2.50
N ASP A 35 -1.91 -3.52 1.93
CA ASP A 35 -1.98 -4.21 0.63
C ASP A 35 -2.96 -5.38 0.67
N GLY A 36 -2.88 -6.23 1.71
CA GLY A 36 -3.78 -7.36 1.88
C GLY A 36 -5.26 -6.97 1.93
N ILE A 37 -5.59 -5.92 2.67
CA ILE A 37 -6.97 -5.40 2.74
C ILE A 37 -7.41 -4.89 1.36
N GLN A 38 -6.58 -4.09 0.70
CA GLN A 38 -6.89 -3.52 -0.61
C GLN A 38 -7.18 -4.63 -1.64
N VAL A 39 -6.31 -5.63 -1.75
CA VAL A 39 -6.42 -6.72 -2.72
C VAL A 39 -7.65 -7.60 -2.48
N VAL A 40 -7.91 -7.99 -1.22
CA VAL A 40 -9.05 -8.84 -0.87
C VAL A 40 -10.37 -8.11 -1.14
N VAL A 41 -10.51 -6.87 -0.68
CA VAL A 41 -11.74 -6.09 -0.88
C VAL A 41 -11.98 -5.78 -2.35
N LEU A 42 -10.92 -5.44 -3.10
CA LEU A 42 -11.01 -5.22 -4.54
C LEU A 42 -11.44 -6.50 -5.27
N GLY A 43 -10.93 -7.66 -4.88
CA GLY A 43 -11.37 -8.96 -5.39
C GLY A 43 -12.85 -9.23 -5.10
N ALA A 44 -13.31 -8.92 -3.89
CA ALA A 44 -14.72 -9.06 -3.51
C ALA A 44 -15.65 -8.14 -4.32
N LEU A 45 -15.25 -6.87 -4.54
CA LEU A 45 -15.99 -5.91 -5.36
C LEU A 45 -16.08 -6.35 -6.83
N ARG A 46 -14.99 -6.91 -7.39
CA ARG A 46 -15.02 -7.51 -8.73
C ARG A 46 -15.99 -8.69 -8.81
N GLY A 47 -16.08 -9.51 -7.75
CA GLY A 47 -17.07 -10.58 -7.63
C GLY A 47 -18.51 -10.09 -7.64
N LEU A 48 -18.76 -8.89 -7.12
CA LEU A 48 -20.06 -8.18 -7.19
C LEU A 48 -20.28 -7.43 -8.52
N GLN A 49 -19.40 -7.64 -9.52
CA GLN A 49 -19.39 -6.94 -10.81
C GLN A 49 -19.20 -5.41 -10.72
N ASP A 50 -18.72 -4.90 -9.58
CA ASP A 50 -18.39 -3.48 -9.41
C ASP A 50 -16.91 -3.23 -9.67
N VAL A 51 -16.59 -2.71 -10.86
CA VAL A 51 -15.20 -2.47 -11.32
C VAL A 51 -14.88 -1.01 -11.58
N LYS A 52 -15.87 -0.20 -11.99
CA LYS A 52 -15.64 1.20 -12.36
C LYS A 52 -15.33 2.08 -11.15
N ILE A 53 -16.13 1.96 -10.09
CA ILE A 53 -15.98 2.79 -8.89
C ILE A 53 -14.69 2.45 -8.14
N PRO A 54 -14.34 1.17 -7.91
CA PRO A 54 -13.06 0.81 -7.31
C PRO A 54 -11.84 1.34 -8.05
N THR A 55 -11.88 1.35 -9.39
CA THR A 55 -10.78 1.88 -10.22
C THR A 55 -10.59 3.38 -10.04
N PHE A 56 -11.69 4.14 -9.89
CA PHE A 56 -11.60 5.57 -9.64
C PHE A 56 -11.12 5.88 -8.21
N ILE A 57 -11.54 5.06 -7.24
CA ILE A 57 -11.07 5.14 -5.86
C ILE A 57 -9.56 4.93 -5.78
N THR A 58 -9.03 3.88 -6.40
CA THR A 58 -7.58 3.62 -6.40
C THR A 58 -6.83 4.75 -7.08
N PHE A 59 -7.33 5.26 -8.21
CA PHE A 59 -6.71 6.40 -8.90
C PHE A 59 -6.63 7.64 -8.01
N ILE A 60 -7.73 8.04 -7.36
CA ILE A 60 -7.74 9.19 -6.44
C ILE A 60 -6.81 8.95 -5.26
N ALA A 61 -6.86 7.77 -4.64
CA ALA A 61 -6.04 7.47 -3.47
C ALA A 61 -4.55 7.60 -3.77
N TYR A 62 -4.09 7.09 -4.91
CA TYR A 62 -2.69 7.23 -5.29
C TYR A 62 -2.33 8.65 -5.76
N TRP A 63 -3.21 9.30 -6.51
CA TRP A 63 -2.89 10.57 -7.15
C TRP A 63 -3.08 11.80 -6.25
N VAL A 64 -4.13 11.80 -5.43
CA VAL A 64 -4.49 12.95 -4.58
C VAL A 64 -3.91 12.82 -3.18
N ILE A 65 -3.67 11.59 -2.71
CA ILE A 65 -3.16 11.35 -1.35
C ILE A 65 -1.71 10.85 -1.44
N GLY A 66 -1.47 9.72 -2.09
CA GLY A 66 -0.14 9.12 -2.14
C GLY A 66 0.91 10.04 -2.76
N PHE A 67 0.62 10.59 -3.93
CA PHE A 67 1.57 11.41 -4.69
C PHE A 67 1.97 12.72 -3.98
N PRO A 68 1.05 13.55 -3.45
CA PRO A 68 1.44 14.74 -2.70
C PRO A 68 2.24 14.41 -1.44
N ILE A 69 1.84 13.38 -0.70
CA ILE A 69 2.56 12.96 0.51
C ILE A 69 3.98 12.53 0.14
N SER A 70 4.15 11.71 -0.92
CA SER A 70 5.46 11.33 -1.45
C SER A 70 6.26 12.55 -1.90
N TYR A 71 5.63 13.55 -2.54
CA TYR A 71 6.32 14.75 -3.01
C TYR A 71 6.80 15.64 -1.86
N PHE A 72 6.01 15.80 -0.80
CA PHE A 72 6.38 16.64 0.34
C PHE A 72 7.41 15.96 1.26
N LEU A 73 7.18 14.70 1.62
CA LEU A 73 8.07 13.95 2.52
C LEU A 73 9.30 13.40 1.80
N GLY A 74 9.22 13.23 0.48
CA GLY A 74 10.30 12.70 -0.37
C GLY A 74 11.46 13.66 -0.59
N LYS A 75 11.34 14.92 -0.17
CA LYS A 75 12.45 15.89 -0.21
C LYS A 75 13.57 15.42 0.73
N GLU A 76 14.82 15.48 0.27
CA GLU A 76 16.00 15.11 1.08
C GLU A 76 16.07 15.85 2.42
N SER A 77 15.58 17.09 2.46
CA SER A 77 15.53 17.90 3.68
C SER A 77 14.51 17.42 4.73
N VAL A 78 13.69 16.40 4.43
CA VAL A 78 12.63 15.91 5.32
C VAL A 78 12.88 14.43 5.67
N TYR A 79 12.56 13.51 4.75
CA TYR A 79 12.81 12.07 4.94
C TYR A 79 13.43 11.38 3.73
N GLY A 80 13.70 12.12 2.63
CA GLY A 80 14.30 11.58 1.42
C GLY A 80 13.55 10.35 0.88
N SER A 81 14.28 9.27 0.58
CA SER A 81 13.69 8.04 0.03
C SER A 81 12.61 7.43 0.93
N VAL A 82 12.76 7.50 2.26
CA VAL A 82 11.78 6.97 3.22
C VAL A 82 10.44 7.69 3.09
N GLY A 83 10.45 9.00 2.80
CA GLY A 83 9.24 9.79 2.60
C GLY A 83 8.41 9.32 1.41
N ILE A 84 9.05 8.79 0.36
CA ILE A 84 8.37 8.21 -0.81
C ILE A 84 7.62 6.93 -0.43
N TRP A 85 8.24 6.07 0.39
CA TRP A 85 7.62 4.85 0.90
C TRP A 85 6.44 5.15 1.83
N VAL A 86 6.56 6.19 2.65
CA VAL A 86 5.46 6.66 3.51
C VAL A 86 4.28 7.18 2.69
N GLY A 87 4.54 7.95 1.62
CA GLY A 87 3.47 8.41 0.73
C GLY A 87 2.80 7.26 -0.03
N LEU A 88 3.58 6.27 -0.46
CA LEU A 88 3.02 5.06 -1.07
C LEU A 88 2.12 4.30 -0.07
N LEU A 89 2.60 4.09 1.15
CA LEU A 89 1.83 3.45 2.22
C LEU A 89 0.52 4.22 2.49
N ALA A 90 0.58 5.55 2.57
CA ALA A 90 -0.60 6.39 2.77
C ALA A 90 -1.62 6.25 1.63
N GLY A 91 -1.15 6.19 0.37
CA GLY A 91 -2.00 5.94 -0.80
C GLY A 91 -2.68 4.57 -0.75
N LEU A 92 -1.93 3.51 -0.40
CA LEU A 92 -2.51 2.17 -0.21
C LEU A 92 -3.54 2.15 0.92
N SER A 93 -3.22 2.74 2.08
CA SER A 93 -4.11 2.74 3.25
C SER A 93 -5.39 3.51 2.98
N ALA A 94 -5.29 4.67 2.33
CA ALA A 94 -6.46 5.43 1.89
C ALA A 94 -7.32 4.62 0.92
N SER A 95 -6.70 3.96 -0.07
CA SER A 95 -7.44 3.11 -1.01
C SER A 95 -8.11 1.92 -0.31
N ALA A 96 -7.42 1.24 0.61
CA ALA A 96 -7.96 0.11 1.35
C ALA A 96 -9.22 0.50 2.14
N ILE A 97 -9.17 1.65 2.84
CA ILE A 97 -10.30 2.17 3.61
C ILE A 97 -11.47 2.54 2.68
N MET A 98 -11.21 3.29 1.60
CA MET A 98 -12.27 3.70 0.68
C MET A 98 -12.94 2.53 -0.03
N LEU A 99 -12.16 1.52 -0.43
CA LEU A 99 -12.68 0.29 -1.04
C LEU A 99 -13.50 -0.51 -0.02
N TYR A 100 -13.05 -0.61 1.23
CA TYR A 100 -13.79 -1.28 2.29
C TYR A 100 -15.16 -0.61 2.53
N LEU A 101 -15.19 0.72 2.61
CA LEU A 101 -16.43 1.47 2.73
C LEU A 101 -17.38 1.23 1.55
N ARG A 102 -16.83 1.19 0.32
CA ARG A 102 -17.60 0.87 -0.90
C ARG A 102 -18.20 -0.53 -0.84
N PHE A 103 -17.41 -1.51 -0.44
CA PHE A 103 -17.86 -2.89 -0.27
C PHE A 103 -18.96 -2.98 0.78
N HIS A 104 -18.75 -2.41 1.97
CA HIS A 104 -19.73 -2.42 3.05
C HIS A 104 -21.06 -1.80 2.61
N TYR A 105 -21.03 -0.64 1.97
CA TYR A 105 -22.23 0.01 1.45
C TYR A 105 -22.99 -0.87 0.44
N LEU A 106 -22.29 -1.47 -0.52
CA LEU A 106 -22.91 -2.29 -1.56
C LEU A 106 -23.53 -3.56 -0.97
N THR A 107 -22.82 -4.22 -0.05
CA THR A 107 -23.31 -5.41 0.65
C THR A 107 -24.57 -5.10 1.47
N GLN A 108 -24.59 -4.01 2.24
CA GLN A 108 -25.77 -3.61 3.02
C GLN A 108 -26.98 -3.32 2.11
N LYS A 109 -26.76 -2.60 1.00
CA LYS A 109 -27.82 -2.31 0.02
C LYS A 109 -28.43 -3.59 -0.56
N LEU A 110 -27.60 -4.59 -0.90
CA LEU A 110 -28.06 -5.87 -1.43
C LEU A 110 -28.87 -6.66 -0.38
N ILE A 111 -28.43 -6.68 0.88
CA ILE A 111 -29.14 -7.33 1.98
C ILE A 111 -30.53 -6.71 2.18
N THR A 112 -30.62 -5.38 2.25
CA THR A 112 -31.92 -4.69 2.40
C THR A 112 -32.86 -4.98 1.23
N GLN A 113 -32.35 -4.98 -0.01
CA GLN A 113 -33.17 -5.30 -1.19
C GLN A 113 -33.70 -6.73 -1.18
N GLN A 114 -32.97 -7.67 -0.60
CA GLN A 114 -33.40 -9.06 -0.48
C GLN A 114 -34.43 -9.26 0.63
N ILE A 115 -34.42 -8.44 1.70
CA ILE A 115 -35.42 -8.47 2.77
C ILE A 115 -36.77 -7.90 2.32
N VAL A 116 -36.76 -6.92 1.40
CA VAL A 116 -37.98 -6.25 0.91
C VAL A 116 -38.69 -7.04 -0.20
N LYS A 117 -38.04 -8.05 -0.78
CA LYS A 117 -38.63 -9.00 -1.72
C LYS A 117 -39.23 -10.19 -0.98
#